data_AF-A0A7C5EE73-F1
#
_entry.id   AF-A0A7C5EE73-F1
#
_cell.length_a   1.000
_cell.length_b   1.000
_cell.length_c   1.000
_cell.angle_alpha   90.00
_cell.angle_beta   90.00
_cell.angle_gamma   90.00
#
_symmetry.space_group_name_H-M   'P 1'
#
loop_
_entity.id
_entity.type
_entity.pdbx_description
1 polymer ?
#
loop_
_entity_poly.entity_id
_entity_poly.type
_entity_poly.pdbx_seq_one_letter_code
_entity_poly.pdbx_strand_id
1 'polypeptide(L)'
;MIDAAANPLLLLAVVLVAGAAFGTLAKLVRLPSVTGQILVGIVIGPAMIGLVARDDIHHLQPLIDFALGLMAVSVGSHLVFPRLQVAFRRLLYLLIFEVTITPILVFSGLRIISNESWQLVLLLAAISVSTAPATILALVKETHAKGVFVKTLVVAVALNNLACILLFELAHAIARASLMEDEGYAFAAAVVEPAKEVLYGILLGCGIGLLLIGVTRKVVRTDRLTALSMMAILLTVGLADAFDVSVLLSCLFLGVTLANLTPDKEEIGHKVFDNFEYAIFSVFFTVAGMELDFAYLVPGGLLALATFILRVSGKITAAWLGMKLAHATARVRYWLGPALVPQAGLAVGLVLLVSEDPVFGEMRSLFLAVVLTSVLLAEIVGPVLTKLAIMKSGDGGKDRPRVLDFLAEECITTDLKGPTKEDAIRQLLDLALSAGRLSLDREDLIARILARERESSTCLGMGLALPHARVDEGEFLVGAMGINRDGFDWATPDDRPIHCVVLLLTPRNMPERHLEVLSSLVGIVGGDRAIRQQLFHAKTPAHVYELLHVNEDAEDFNAYLDE
;
A
#
# COMPACT_ATOMS: atom_id res chain seq x y z
N MET A 1 3.72 24.91 -24.17
CA MET A 1 3.66 23.48 -24.51
C MET A 1 5.04 22.90 -24.31
N ILE A 2 5.16 21.87 -23.49
CA ILE A 2 6.39 21.06 -23.44
C ILE A 2 6.32 20.18 -24.68
N ASP A 3 7.28 20.29 -25.60
CA ASP A 3 7.38 19.37 -26.74
C ASP A 3 7.90 18.03 -26.19
N ALA A 4 6.99 17.12 -25.84
CA ALA A 4 7.38 15.87 -25.19
C ALA A 4 8.12 14.92 -26.13
N ALA A 5 7.87 15.02 -27.44
CA ALA A 5 8.64 14.32 -28.46
C ALA A 5 10.13 14.74 -28.44
N ALA A 6 10.43 15.99 -28.04
CA ALA A 6 11.80 16.47 -27.90
C ALA A 6 12.43 16.14 -26.52
N ASN A 7 11.64 15.94 -25.46
CA ASN A 7 12.19 15.71 -24.12
C ASN A 7 11.26 14.93 -23.15
N PRO A 8 11.16 13.59 -23.26
CA PRO A 8 10.28 12.76 -22.42
C PRO A 8 10.70 12.78 -20.92
N LEU A 9 11.99 12.98 -20.63
CA LEU A 9 12.46 13.10 -19.25
C LEU A 9 11.99 14.40 -18.59
N LEU A 10 11.93 15.51 -19.35
CA LEU A 10 11.37 16.76 -18.87
C LEU A 10 9.87 16.62 -18.58
N LEU A 11 9.13 15.96 -19.47
CA LEU A 11 7.72 15.64 -19.24
C LEU A 11 7.54 14.84 -17.94
N LEU A 12 8.31 13.76 -17.78
CA LEU A 12 8.28 12.94 -16.58
C LEU A 12 8.60 13.76 -15.31
N ALA A 13 9.62 14.61 -15.35
CA ALA A 13 9.98 15.46 -14.22
C ALA A 13 8.85 16.43 -13.85
N VAL A 14 8.20 17.05 -14.84
CA VAL A 14 7.06 17.95 -14.61
C VAL A 14 5.88 17.20 -13.98
N VAL A 15 5.53 16.03 -14.51
CA VAL A 15 4.46 15.18 -13.98
C VAL A 15 4.76 14.76 -12.54
N LEU A 16 5.98 14.32 -12.26
CA LEU A 16 6.41 13.88 -10.92
C LEU A 16 6.38 15.04 -9.92
N VAL A 17 6.96 16.20 -10.27
CA VAL A 17 7.02 17.37 -9.39
C VAL A 17 5.62 17.92 -9.11
N ALA A 18 4.79 18.04 -10.16
CA ALA A 18 3.40 18.49 -10.02
C ALA A 18 2.60 17.55 -9.11
N GLY A 19 2.67 16.24 -9.38
CA GLY A 19 2.00 15.21 -8.59
C GLY A 19 2.43 15.21 -7.13
N ALA A 20 3.74 15.25 -6.85
CA ALA A 20 4.27 15.24 -5.49
C ALA A 20 3.86 16.51 -4.72
N ALA A 21 3.94 17.69 -5.37
CA ALA A 21 3.58 18.96 -4.76
C ALA A 21 2.09 19.02 -4.40
N PHE A 22 1.21 18.68 -5.35
CA PHE A 22 -0.23 18.71 -5.12
C PHE A 22 -0.72 17.56 -4.24
N GLY A 23 -0.07 16.40 -4.28
CA GLY A 23 -0.30 15.33 -3.31
C GLY A 23 0.03 15.77 -1.87
N THR A 24 1.10 16.54 -1.68
CA THR A 24 1.45 17.14 -0.39
C THR A 24 0.46 18.23 0.01
N LEU A 25 0.08 19.11 -0.92
CA LEU A 25 -0.92 20.16 -0.69
C LEU A 25 -2.28 19.58 -0.26
N ALA A 26 -2.71 18.47 -0.88
CA ALA A 26 -3.95 17.79 -0.52
C ALA A 26 -3.93 17.31 0.94
N LYS A 27 -2.79 16.81 1.44
CA LYS A 27 -2.64 16.43 2.85
C LYS A 27 -2.82 17.62 3.80
N LEU A 28 -2.33 18.82 3.43
CA LEU A 28 -2.49 20.04 4.23
C LEU A 28 -3.96 20.42 4.44
N VAL A 29 -4.81 20.16 3.44
CA VAL A 29 -6.27 20.38 3.53
C VAL A 29 -7.05 19.13 3.98
N ARG A 30 -6.36 18.12 4.53
CA ARG A 30 -6.91 16.84 5.04
C ARG A 30 -7.54 15.93 3.98
N LEU A 31 -7.25 16.14 2.70
CA LEU A 31 -7.63 15.24 1.62
C LEU A 31 -6.58 14.11 1.44
N PRO A 32 -6.93 13.01 0.75
CA PRO A 32 -5.96 12.03 0.28
C PRO A 32 -4.93 12.63 -0.67
N SER A 33 -3.68 12.16 -0.61
CA SER A 33 -2.64 12.60 -1.56
C SER A 33 -2.96 12.21 -3.00
N VAL A 34 -3.56 11.03 -3.19
CA VAL A 34 -4.05 10.54 -4.49
C VAL A 34 -5.02 11.53 -5.13
N THR A 35 -5.94 12.12 -4.34
CA THR A 35 -6.87 13.14 -4.85
C THR A 35 -6.12 14.37 -5.36
N GLY A 36 -5.08 14.82 -4.66
CA GLY A 36 -4.24 15.94 -5.11
C GLY A 36 -3.50 15.64 -6.43
N GLN A 37 -2.94 14.44 -6.55
CA GLN A 37 -2.23 13.97 -7.75
C GLN A 37 -3.16 13.90 -8.96
N ILE A 38 -4.36 13.36 -8.80
CA ILE A 38 -5.36 13.29 -9.89
C ILE A 38 -5.82 14.70 -10.28
N LEU A 39 -6.12 15.57 -9.31
CA LEU A 39 -6.57 16.93 -9.59
C LEU A 39 -5.53 17.75 -10.34
N VAL A 40 -4.24 17.65 -9.99
CA VAL A 40 -3.19 18.35 -10.75
C VAL A 40 -3.03 17.77 -12.15
N GLY A 41 -3.19 16.46 -12.31
CA GLY A 41 -3.25 15.80 -13.62
C GLY A 41 -4.31 16.39 -14.53
N ILE A 42 -5.54 16.57 -14.03
CA ILE A 42 -6.64 17.22 -14.75
C ILE A 42 -6.27 18.66 -15.14
N VAL A 43 -5.61 19.39 -14.23
CA VAL A 43 -5.22 20.79 -14.44
C VAL A 43 -4.16 20.91 -15.54
N ILE A 44 -3.09 20.12 -15.49
CA ILE A 44 -1.97 20.21 -16.45
C ILE A 44 -2.27 19.48 -17.77
N GLY A 45 -3.18 18.52 -17.75
CA GLY A 45 -3.58 17.72 -18.88
C GLY A 45 -4.39 18.48 -19.93
N PRO A 46 -4.76 17.80 -21.04
CA PRO A 46 -5.46 18.40 -22.17
C PRO A 46 -6.82 19.01 -21.82
N ALA A 47 -7.45 18.53 -20.75
CA ALA A 47 -8.79 18.93 -20.34
C ALA A 47 -8.87 20.37 -19.80
N MET A 48 -7.77 20.95 -19.32
CA MET A 48 -7.72 22.32 -18.81
C MET A 48 -6.59 23.14 -19.42
N ILE A 49 -5.41 23.21 -18.77
CA ILE A 49 -4.31 24.08 -19.22
C ILE A 49 -3.69 23.56 -20.53
N GLY A 50 -3.74 22.24 -20.77
CA GLY A 50 -3.12 21.63 -21.95
C GLY A 50 -1.61 21.83 -21.98
N LEU A 51 -0.96 21.80 -20.81
CA LEU A 51 0.51 21.92 -20.72
C LEU A 51 1.19 20.73 -21.41
N VAL A 52 0.56 19.56 -21.30
CA VAL A 52 0.92 18.30 -21.96
C VAL A 52 -0.16 17.97 -23.00
N ALA A 53 0.23 17.71 -24.24
CA ALA A 53 -0.71 17.34 -25.29
C ALA A 53 -1.23 15.91 -25.08
N ARG A 54 -2.41 15.58 -25.62
CA ARG A 54 -2.97 14.21 -25.54
C ARG A 54 -2.02 13.20 -26.19
N ASP A 55 -1.44 13.59 -27.32
CA ASP A 55 -0.44 12.80 -28.04
C ASP A 55 0.90 12.75 -27.30
N ASP A 56 1.13 13.45 -26.19
CA ASP A 56 2.38 13.31 -25.43
C ASP A 56 2.26 12.28 -24.30
N ILE A 57 1.03 11.93 -23.91
CA ILE A 57 0.75 11.01 -22.81
C ILE A 57 1.25 9.60 -23.12
N HIS A 58 1.15 9.15 -24.38
CA HIS A 58 1.61 7.82 -24.80
C HIS A 58 3.12 7.60 -24.60
N HIS A 59 3.93 8.67 -24.57
CA HIS A 59 5.35 8.56 -24.25
C HIS A 59 5.61 8.11 -22.80
N LEU A 60 4.62 8.22 -21.92
CA LEU A 60 4.67 7.75 -20.54
C LEU A 60 4.13 6.32 -20.38
N GLN A 61 3.59 5.69 -21.44
CA GLN A 61 2.95 4.38 -21.37
C GLN A 61 3.83 3.29 -20.72
N PRO A 62 5.12 3.13 -21.06
CA PRO A 62 5.96 2.10 -20.43
C PRO A 62 6.06 2.25 -18.90
N LEU A 63 6.00 3.50 -18.40
CA LEU A 63 6.03 3.77 -16.97
C LEU A 63 4.66 3.48 -16.31
N ILE A 64 3.56 3.73 -17.02
CA ILE A 64 2.20 3.38 -16.56
C ILE A 64 2.07 1.85 -16.45
N ASP A 65 2.50 1.11 -17.47
CA ASP A 65 2.42 -0.36 -17.48
C ASP A 65 3.29 -0.95 -16.37
N PHE A 66 4.48 -0.40 -16.18
CA PHE A 66 5.35 -0.77 -15.07
C PHE A 66 4.72 -0.45 -13.70
N ALA A 67 4.08 0.72 -13.55
CA ALA A 67 3.35 1.09 -12.33
C ALA A 67 2.20 0.11 -12.05
N LEU A 68 1.40 -0.23 -13.07
CA LEU A 68 0.32 -1.22 -12.98
C LEU A 68 0.84 -2.60 -12.56
N GLY A 69 1.96 -3.04 -13.15
CA GLY A 69 2.63 -4.28 -12.78
C GLY A 69 3.12 -4.28 -11.34
N LEU A 70 3.77 -3.20 -10.89
CA LEU A 70 4.19 -3.02 -9.51
C LEU A 70 3.00 -3.07 -8.53
N MET A 71 1.92 -2.38 -8.86
CA MET A 71 0.69 -2.38 -8.05
C MET A 71 0.06 -3.77 -7.97
N ALA A 72 -0.01 -4.49 -9.08
CA ALA A 72 -0.54 -5.85 -9.11
C ALA A 72 0.33 -6.81 -8.29
N VAL A 73 1.67 -6.74 -8.39
CA VAL A 73 2.59 -7.51 -7.53
C VAL A 73 2.40 -7.17 -6.06
N SER A 74 2.29 -5.88 -5.72
CA SER A 74 2.05 -5.40 -4.35
C SER A 74 0.74 -5.96 -3.78
N VAL A 75 -0.36 -5.91 -4.54
CA VAL A 75 -1.62 -6.55 -4.14
C VAL A 75 -1.45 -8.06 -3.97
N GLY A 76 -0.78 -8.71 -4.91
CA GLY A 76 -0.55 -10.15 -4.90
C GLY A 76 0.28 -10.60 -3.71
N SER A 77 1.26 -9.79 -3.29
CA SER A 77 2.12 -10.11 -2.15
C SER A 77 1.35 -10.13 -0.81
N HIS A 78 0.20 -9.46 -0.75
CA HIS A 78 -0.70 -9.52 0.41
C HIS A 78 -1.63 -10.77 0.40
N LEU A 79 -1.71 -11.53 -0.70
CA LEU A 79 -2.55 -12.72 -0.84
C LEU A 79 -1.86 -13.98 -0.28
N VAL A 80 -1.71 -14.03 1.04
CA VAL A 80 -1.12 -15.17 1.75
C VAL A 80 -2.18 -16.22 2.08
N PHE A 81 -2.05 -17.46 1.60
CA PHE A 81 -3.07 -18.51 1.72
C PHE A 81 -3.48 -18.84 3.16
N PRO A 82 -2.55 -19.02 4.13
CA PRO A 82 -2.93 -19.20 5.54
C PRO A 82 -3.78 -18.06 6.09
N ARG A 83 -3.47 -16.80 5.71
CA ARG A 83 -4.23 -15.62 6.15
C ARG A 83 -5.61 -15.58 5.46
N LEU A 84 -5.69 -16.01 4.21
CA LEU A 84 -6.94 -16.10 3.44
C LEU A 84 -7.93 -17.08 4.08
N GLN A 85 -7.46 -18.24 4.57
CA GLN A 85 -8.31 -19.23 5.22
C GLN A 85 -9.04 -18.66 6.45
N VAL A 86 -8.38 -17.80 7.23
CA VAL A 86 -8.98 -17.13 8.40
C VAL A 86 -10.04 -16.11 8.01
N ALA A 87 -9.88 -15.45 6.85
CA ALA A 87 -10.82 -14.47 6.33
C ALA A 87 -11.87 -15.06 5.37
N PHE A 88 -11.81 -16.37 5.09
CA PHE A 88 -12.51 -17.01 3.98
C PHE A 88 -14.01 -16.69 3.94
N ARG A 89 -14.72 -16.82 5.06
CA ARG A 89 -16.17 -16.54 5.11
C ARG A 89 -16.47 -15.08 4.76
N ARG A 90 -15.69 -14.12 5.28
CA ARG A 90 -15.89 -12.69 4.98
C ARG A 90 -15.70 -12.45 3.49
N LEU A 91 -14.62 -12.96 2.92
CA LEU A 91 -14.25 -12.74 1.52
C LEU A 91 -15.20 -13.44 0.55
N LEU A 92 -15.59 -14.68 0.85
CA LEU A 92 -16.54 -15.43 0.04
C LEU A 92 -17.89 -14.72 -0.04
N TYR A 93 -18.47 -14.34 1.10
CA TYR A 93 -19.75 -13.63 1.10
C TYR A 93 -19.63 -12.24 0.49
N LEU A 94 -18.54 -11.50 0.73
CA LEU A 94 -18.33 -10.22 0.05
C LEU A 94 -18.36 -10.39 -1.47
N LEU A 95 -17.56 -11.33 -1.99
CA LEU A 95 -17.42 -11.56 -3.43
C LEU A 95 -18.76 -11.97 -4.06
N ILE A 96 -19.48 -12.93 -3.45
CA ILE A 96 -20.78 -13.38 -3.94
C ILE A 96 -21.76 -12.20 -3.99
N PHE A 97 -21.82 -11.40 -2.93
CA PHE A 97 -22.77 -10.30 -2.85
C PHE A 97 -22.38 -9.14 -3.77
N GLU A 98 -21.10 -8.83 -3.95
CA GLU A 98 -20.65 -7.78 -4.86
C GLU A 98 -20.91 -8.14 -6.33
N VAL A 99 -20.63 -9.38 -6.73
CA VAL A 99 -20.84 -9.88 -8.10
C VAL A 99 -22.32 -10.07 -8.43
N THR A 100 -23.21 -10.10 -7.43
CA THR A 100 -24.66 -10.27 -7.63
C THR A 100 -25.43 -8.98 -7.39
N ILE A 101 -25.41 -8.43 -6.17
CA ILE A 101 -26.24 -7.29 -5.78
C ILE A 101 -25.85 -6.03 -6.52
N THR A 102 -24.55 -5.74 -6.66
CA THR A 102 -24.12 -4.49 -7.33
C THR A 102 -24.55 -4.47 -8.79
N PRO A 103 -24.27 -5.50 -9.62
CA PRO A 103 -24.78 -5.57 -10.99
C PRO A 103 -26.30 -5.60 -11.08
N ILE A 104 -27.00 -6.36 -10.24
CA ILE A 104 -28.48 -6.40 -10.27
C ILE A 104 -29.07 -5.02 -10.00
N LEU A 105 -28.53 -4.30 -9.02
CA LEU A 105 -29.00 -2.96 -8.65
C LEU A 105 -28.71 -1.95 -9.77
N VAL A 106 -27.50 -1.98 -10.35
CA VAL A 106 -27.16 -1.12 -11.48
C VAL A 106 -28.01 -1.45 -12.72
N PHE A 107 -28.13 -2.72 -13.08
CA PHE A 107 -28.93 -3.16 -14.22
C PHE A 107 -30.39 -2.74 -14.07
N SER A 108 -31.05 -3.15 -12.99
CA SER A 108 -32.46 -2.83 -12.76
C SER A 108 -32.70 -1.33 -12.63
N GLY A 109 -31.85 -0.60 -11.91
CA GLY A 109 -31.96 0.84 -11.75
C GLY A 109 -31.85 1.57 -13.09
N LEU A 110 -30.85 1.23 -13.91
CA LEU A 110 -30.67 1.85 -15.22
C LEU A 110 -31.76 1.45 -16.21
N ARG A 111 -32.30 0.23 -16.16
CA ARG A 111 -33.46 -0.18 -16.98
C ARG A 111 -34.73 0.59 -16.64
N ILE A 112 -34.86 1.10 -15.41
CA ILE A 112 -36.00 1.93 -14.98
C ILE A 112 -35.78 3.40 -15.34
N ILE A 113 -34.55 3.91 -15.18
CA ILE A 113 -34.23 5.33 -15.33
C ILE A 113 -33.95 5.72 -16.79
N SER A 114 -33.42 4.79 -17.60
CA SER A 114 -32.97 5.05 -18.97
C SER A 114 -33.66 4.14 -19.99
N ASN A 115 -33.80 4.64 -21.23
CA ASN A 115 -34.34 3.89 -22.36
C ASN A 115 -33.25 3.24 -23.22
N GLU A 116 -32.04 3.13 -22.70
CA GLU A 116 -30.91 2.57 -23.44
C GLU A 116 -31.07 1.07 -23.72
N SER A 117 -30.27 0.53 -24.65
CA SER A 117 -30.26 -0.89 -24.96
C SER A 117 -29.92 -1.73 -23.71
N TRP A 118 -30.55 -2.90 -23.57
CA TRP A 118 -30.26 -3.77 -22.42
C TRP A 118 -28.83 -4.32 -22.46
N GLN A 119 -28.23 -4.41 -23.66
CA GLN A 119 -26.83 -4.76 -23.87
C GLN A 119 -25.91 -3.72 -23.23
N LEU A 120 -26.14 -2.43 -23.48
CA LEU A 120 -25.37 -1.36 -22.84
C LEU A 120 -25.50 -1.42 -21.33
N VAL A 121 -26.72 -1.54 -20.83
CA VAL A 121 -26.99 -1.58 -19.39
C VAL A 121 -26.38 -2.84 -18.73
N LEU A 122 -26.31 -3.97 -19.44
CA LEU A 122 -25.65 -5.18 -18.96
C LEU A 122 -24.14 -4.97 -18.80
N LEU A 123 -23.48 -4.36 -19.77
CA LEU A 123 -22.05 -4.03 -19.69
C LEU A 123 -21.75 -3.05 -18.55
N LEU A 124 -22.59 -2.00 -18.41
CA LEU A 124 -22.49 -1.03 -17.32
C LEU A 124 -22.72 -1.66 -15.95
N ALA A 125 -23.61 -2.63 -15.86
CA ALA A 125 -23.85 -3.40 -14.63
C ALA A 125 -22.66 -4.29 -14.29
N ALA A 126 -22.06 -4.98 -15.25
CA ALA A 126 -20.91 -5.85 -15.01
C ALA A 126 -19.67 -5.06 -14.56
N ILE A 127 -19.36 -3.95 -15.22
CA ILE A 127 -18.19 -3.11 -14.88
C ILE A 127 -18.32 -2.43 -13.52
N SER A 128 -19.54 -2.30 -12.98
CA SER A 128 -19.81 -1.63 -11.70
C SER A 128 -19.13 -2.30 -10.50
N VAL A 129 -18.81 -3.60 -10.62
CA VAL A 129 -18.11 -4.39 -9.59
C VAL A 129 -16.68 -3.89 -9.38
N SER A 130 -16.02 -3.38 -10.42
CA SER A 130 -14.60 -3.00 -10.41
C SER A 130 -14.21 -2.06 -9.26
N THR A 131 -13.03 -2.28 -8.68
CA THR A 131 -12.46 -1.49 -7.58
C THR A 131 -10.99 -1.17 -7.83
N ALA A 132 -10.53 0.04 -7.52
CA ALA A 132 -9.13 0.42 -7.72
C ALA A 132 -8.21 -0.09 -6.57
N PRO A 133 -7.32 -1.07 -6.81
CA PRO A 133 -6.40 -1.57 -5.79
C PRO A 133 -5.33 -0.54 -5.42
N ALA A 134 -4.82 0.16 -6.45
CA ALA A 134 -3.82 1.21 -6.34
C ALA A 134 -4.18 2.24 -5.26
N THR A 135 -5.36 2.83 -5.40
CA THR A 135 -5.89 3.86 -4.51
C THR A 135 -6.03 3.35 -3.08
N ILE A 136 -6.49 2.10 -2.92
CA ILE A 136 -6.69 1.48 -1.61
C ILE A 136 -5.34 1.22 -0.92
N LEU A 137 -4.37 0.64 -1.63
CA LEU A 137 -3.02 0.41 -1.08
C LEU A 137 -2.32 1.71 -0.73
N ALA A 138 -2.38 2.71 -1.62
CA ALA A 138 -1.82 4.04 -1.37
C ALA A 138 -2.43 4.67 -0.10
N LEU A 139 -3.74 4.55 0.11
CA LEU A 139 -4.42 5.06 1.29
C LEU A 139 -4.11 4.27 2.56
N VAL A 140 -3.98 2.95 2.48
CA VAL A 140 -3.56 2.10 3.60
C VAL A 140 -2.17 2.51 4.07
N LYS A 141 -1.23 2.74 3.14
CA LYS A 141 0.12 3.23 3.45
C LYS A 141 0.10 4.67 3.98
N GLU A 142 -0.60 5.59 3.30
CA GLU A 142 -0.71 7.00 3.72
C GLU A 142 -1.30 7.14 5.13
N THR A 143 -2.25 6.28 5.50
CA THR A 143 -2.91 6.32 6.81
C THR A 143 -2.23 5.43 7.85
N HIS A 144 -1.11 4.77 7.52
CA HIS A 144 -0.41 3.82 8.38
C HIS A 144 -1.40 2.83 9.02
N ALA A 145 -2.24 2.21 8.19
CA ALA A 145 -3.38 1.44 8.67
C ALA A 145 -3.07 -0.05 8.78
N LYS A 146 -3.29 -0.64 9.96
CA LYS A 146 -3.09 -2.08 10.23
C LYS A 146 -4.25 -2.61 11.05
N GLY A 147 -4.79 -3.76 10.65
CA GLY A 147 -5.86 -4.43 11.40
C GLY A 147 -6.76 -5.32 10.54
N VAL A 148 -7.82 -5.85 11.15
CA VAL A 148 -8.72 -6.83 10.49
C VAL A 148 -9.49 -6.20 9.34
N PHE A 149 -9.85 -4.92 9.45
CA PHE A 149 -10.55 -4.20 8.39
C PHE A 149 -9.63 -4.06 7.17
N VAL A 150 -8.42 -3.53 7.36
CA VAL A 150 -7.44 -3.36 6.28
C VAL A 150 -7.05 -4.69 5.64
N LYS A 151 -6.76 -5.71 6.44
CA LYS A 151 -6.44 -7.06 5.94
C LYS A 151 -7.58 -7.64 5.09
N THR A 152 -8.83 -7.40 5.49
CA THR A 152 -9.99 -7.84 4.70
C THR A 152 -10.13 -7.01 3.43
N LEU A 153 -9.95 -5.69 3.51
CA LEU A 153 -10.07 -4.76 2.38
C LEU A 153 -9.06 -5.05 1.26
N VAL A 154 -7.76 -5.16 1.59
CA VAL A 154 -6.71 -5.39 0.57
C VAL A 154 -6.94 -6.70 -0.18
N VAL A 155 -7.24 -7.77 0.54
CA VAL A 155 -7.50 -9.09 -0.05
C VAL A 155 -8.80 -9.10 -0.86
N ALA A 156 -9.85 -8.44 -0.35
CA ALA A 156 -11.13 -8.33 -1.04
C ALA A 156 -10.98 -7.70 -2.43
N VAL A 157 -10.22 -6.60 -2.53
CA VAL A 157 -10.06 -5.87 -3.79
C VAL A 157 -9.39 -6.72 -4.86
N ALA A 158 -8.38 -7.51 -4.47
CA ALA A 158 -7.70 -8.41 -5.39
C ALA A 158 -8.66 -9.46 -5.99
N LEU A 159 -9.44 -10.11 -5.13
CA LEU A 159 -10.42 -11.13 -5.56
C LEU A 159 -11.57 -10.51 -6.36
N ASN A 160 -12.04 -9.33 -5.94
CA ASN A 160 -13.11 -8.60 -6.60
C ASN A 160 -12.74 -8.21 -8.04
N ASN A 161 -11.49 -7.82 -8.29
CA ASN A 161 -11.03 -7.46 -9.63
C ASN A 161 -10.97 -8.68 -10.56
N LEU A 162 -10.53 -9.84 -10.08
CA LEU A 162 -10.59 -11.08 -10.84
C LEU A 162 -12.05 -11.45 -11.20
N ALA A 163 -12.96 -11.37 -10.22
CA ALA A 163 -14.36 -11.67 -10.46
C ALA A 163 -15.04 -10.65 -11.39
N CYS A 164 -14.64 -9.39 -11.34
CA CYS A 164 -15.13 -8.34 -12.24
C CYS A 164 -14.77 -8.64 -13.70
N ILE A 165 -13.53 -9.07 -13.98
CA ILE A 165 -13.10 -9.44 -15.34
C ILE A 165 -13.98 -10.58 -15.86
N LEU A 166 -14.11 -11.67 -15.09
CA LEU A 166 -14.91 -12.83 -15.46
C LEU A 166 -16.38 -12.48 -15.70
N LEU A 167 -16.97 -11.66 -14.83
CA LEU A 167 -18.35 -11.21 -14.98
C LEU A 167 -18.52 -10.32 -16.22
N PHE A 168 -17.58 -9.41 -16.47
CA PHE A 168 -17.62 -8.51 -17.61
C PHE A 168 -17.49 -9.26 -18.92
N GLU A 169 -16.58 -10.21 -19.03
CA GLU A 169 -16.44 -11.07 -20.21
C GLU A 169 -17.71 -11.88 -20.50
N LEU A 170 -18.33 -12.44 -19.46
CA LEU A 170 -19.60 -13.13 -19.60
C LEU A 170 -20.70 -12.17 -20.10
N ALA A 171 -20.79 -10.98 -19.53
CA ALA A 171 -21.74 -9.95 -19.95
C ALA A 171 -21.48 -9.49 -21.40
N HIS A 172 -20.23 -9.31 -21.77
CA HIS A 172 -19.76 -8.95 -23.10
C HIS A 172 -20.15 -9.99 -24.13
N ALA A 173 -19.87 -11.27 -23.84
CA ALA A 173 -20.21 -12.35 -24.75
C ALA A 173 -21.73 -12.54 -24.91
N ILE A 174 -22.51 -12.40 -23.83
CA ILE A 174 -23.98 -12.42 -23.89
C ILE A 174 -24.50 -11.25 -24.74
N ALA A 175 -23.98 -10.04 -24.52
CA ALA A 175 -24.39 -8.86 -25.26
C ALA A 175 -24.04 -8.99 -26.75
N ARG A 176 -22.83 -9.48 -27.07
CA ARG A 176 -22.37 -9.72 -28.44
C ARG A 176 -23.23 -10.77 -29.15
N ALA A 177 -23.48 -11.92 -28.51
CA ALA A 177 -24.31 -12.98 -29.06
C ALA A 177 -25.76 -12.52 -29.33
N SER A 178 -26.25 -11.52 -28.60
CA SER A 178 -27.57 -10.95 -28.87
C SER A 178 -27.63 -9.97 -30.04
N LEU A 179 -26.48 -9.41 -30.43
CA LEU A 179 -26.36 -8.42 -31.50
C LEU A 179 -26.01 -9.08 -32.84
N MET A 180 -25.31 -10.21 -32.81
CA MET A 180 -25.05 -11.02 -33.98
C MET A 180 -26.21 -12.00 -34.16
N GLU A 181 -27.01 -11.87 -35.21
CA GLU A 181 -28.09 -12.84 -35.58
C GLU A 181 -27.56 -14.25 -35.95
N ASP A 182 -26.28 -14.52 -35.73
CA ASP A 182 -25.64 -15.82 -35.99
C ASP A 182 -25.87 -16.78 -34.82
N GLU A 183 -26.62 -17.86 -35.07
CA GLU A 183 -26.85 -18.98 -34.13
C GLU A 183 -25.56 -19.71 -33.67
N GLY A 184 -24.41 -19.32 -34.22
CA GLY A 184 -23.12 -20.02 -34.08
C GLY A 184 -22.16 -19.47 -33.03
N TYR A 185 -22.46 -18.38 -32.31
CA TYR A 185 -21.62 -17.99 -31.17
C TYR A 185 -21.82 -19.01 -30.05
N ALA A 186 -21.01 -20.07 -30.08
CA ALA A 186 -21.09 -21.12 -29.09
C ALA A 186 -20.87 -20.49 -27.72
N PHE A 187 -21.83 -20.63 -26.81
CA PHE A 187 -21.68 -20.28 -25.39
C PHE A 187 -20.36 -20.84 -24.81
N ALA A 188 -19.83 -21.93 -25.38
CA ALA A 188 -18.50 -22.42 -25.12
C ALA A 188 -17.39 -21.37 -25.37
N ALA A 189 -17.37 -20.66 -26.50
CA ALA A 189 -16.36 -19.63 -26.80
C ALA A 189 -16.44 -18.44 -25.81
N ALA A 190 -17.67 -18.07 -25.39
CA ALA A 190 -17.92 -17.04 -24.40
C ALA A 190 -17.32 -17.34 -23.01
N VAL A 191 -17.12 -18.61 -22.68
CA VAL A 191 -16.56 -19.05 -21.39
C VAL A 191 -15.10 -19.46 -21.52
N VAL A 192 -14.73 -20.06 -22.65
CA VAL A 192 -13.40 -20.64 -22.89
C VAL A 192 -12.34 -19.55 -23.10
N GLU A 193 -12.62 -18.50 -23.87
CA GLU A 193 -11.62 -17.45 -24.12
C GLU A 193 -11.23 -16.69 -22.82
N PRO A 194 -12.17 -16.22 -21.98
CA PRO A 194 -11.83 -15.61 -20.69
C PRO A 194 -11.08 -16.56 -19.76
N ALA A 195 -11.47 -17.84 -19.74
CA ALA A 195 -10.82 -18.84 -18.91
C ALA A 195 -9.36 -19.10 -19.35
N LYS A 196 -9.08 -19.06 -20.66
CA LYS A 196 -7.71 -19.15 -21.20
C LYS A 196 -6.88 -17.94 -20.80
N GLU A 197 -7.40 -16.73 -20.96
CA GLU A 197 -6.69 -15.50 -20.56
C GLU A 197 -6.31 -15.55 -19.07
N VAL A 198 -7.25 -15.98 -18.21
CA VAL A 198 -6.99 -16.18 -16.79
C VAL A 198 -5.90 -17.22 -16.55
N LEU A 199 -5.99 -18.37 -17.22
CA LEU A 199 -5.02 -19.45 -17.08
C LEU A 199 -3.61 -19.02 -17.53
N TYR A 200 -3.47 -18.36 -18.67
CA TYR A 200 -2.18 -17.88 -19.18
C TYR A 200 -1.58 -16.83 -18.27
N GLY A 201 -2.40 -15.91 -17.73
CA GLY A 201 -1.95 -14.93 -16.76
C GLY A 201 -1.36 -15.58 -15.51
N ILE A 202 -2.06 -16.58 -14.95
CA ILE A 202 -1.61 -17.36 -13.79
C ILE A 202 -0.29 -18.08 -14.10
N LEU A 203 -0.22 -18.80 -15.23
CA LEU A 203 0.96 -19.59 -15.60
C LEU A 203 2.20 -18.71 -15.77
N LEU A 204 2.07 -17.58 -16.46
CA LEU A 204 3.17 -16.64 -16.68
C LEU A 204 3.67 -16.04 -15.35
N GLY A 205 2.75 -15.54 -14.53
CA GLY A 205 3.07 -14.94 -13.23
C GLY A 205 3.75 -15.92 -12.27
N CYS A 206 3.16 -17.11 -12.12
CA CYS A 206 3.73 -18.17 -11.28
C CYS A 206 5.07 -18.67 -11.83
N GLY A 207 5.22 -18.82 -13.14
CA GLY A 207 6.46 -19.25 -13.77
C GLY A 207 7.62 -18.30 -13.49
N ILE A 208 7.40 -16.99 -13.68
CA ILE A 208 8.42 -15.97 -13.38
C ILE A 208 8.69 -15.88 -11.87
N GLY A 209 7.66 -16.01 -11.03
CA GLY A 209 7.84 -16.04 -9.57
C GLY A 209 8.69 -17.21 -9.10
N LEU A 210 8.48 -18.41 -9.64
CA LEU A 210 9.29 -19.59 -9.35
C LEU A 210 10.73 -19.44 -9.84
N LEU A 211 10.93 -18.88 -11.04
CA LEU A 211 12.25 -18.53 -11.56
C LEU A 211 12.97 -17.57 -10.60
N LEU A 212 12.30 -16.50 -10.18
CA LEU A 212 12.84 -15.52 -9.26
C LEU A 212 13.24 -16.17 -7.92
N ILE A 213 12.38 -16.99 -7.33
CA ILE A 213 12.70 -17.74 -6.10
C ILE A 213 13.91 -18.67 -6.28
N GLY A 214 14.03 -19.33 -7.44
CA GLY A 214 15.18 -20.17 -7.76
C GLY A 214 16.49 -19.39 -7.84
N VAL A 215 16.45 -18.15 -8.37
CA VAL A 215 17.60 -17.25 -8.44
C VAL A 215 17.95 -16.67 -7.07
N THR A 216 16.95 -16.22 -6.30
CA THR A 216 17.17 -15.59 -4.99
C THR A 216 17.73 -16.55 -3.95
N ARG A 217 17.43 -17.85 -4.02
CA ARG A 217 18.09 -18.87 -3.17
C ARG A 217 19.62 -18.92 -3.29
N LYS A 218 20.18 -18.37 -4.37
CA LYS A 218 21.64 -18.29 -4.60
C LYS A 218 22.23 -16.91 -4.29
N VAL A 219 21.41 -15.93 -3.94
CA VAL A 219 21.80 -14.51 -3.79
C VAL A 219 21.43 -14.03 -2.38
N VAL A 220 22.43 -13.72 -1.56
CA VAL A 220 22.26 -13.45 -0.12
C VAL A 220 22.08 -11.95 0.22
N ARG A 221 22.25 -11.02 -0.73
CA ARG A 221 22.20 -9.58 -0.45
C ARG A 221 20.87 -8.92 -0.85
N THR A 222 20.32 -8.09 0.05
CA THR A 222 19.03 -7.38 -0.07
C THR A 222 18.97 -6.39 -1.25
N ASP A 223 20.06 -5.69 -1.54
CA ASP A 223 20.16 -4.77 -2.69
C ASP A 223 19.92 -5.50 -4.03
N ARG A 224 20.48 -6.70 -4.18
CA ARG A 224 20.26 -7.53 -5.38
C ARG A 224 18.84 -8.07 -5.46
N LEU A 225 18.17 -8.31 -4.32
CA LEU A 225 16.76 -8.71 -4.30
C LEU A 225 15.87 -7.61 -4.88
N THR A 226 16.17 -6.34 -4.59
CA THR A 226 15.39 -5.23 -5.16
C THR A 226 15.46 -5.16 -6.69
N ALA A 227 16.68 -5.25 -7.22
CA ALA A 227 16.92 -5.27 -8.66
C ALA A 227 16.30 -6.50 -9.33
N LEU A 228 16.39 -7.67 -8.70
CA LEU A 228 15.79 -8.91 -9.20
C LEU A 228 14.26 -8.84 -9.26
N SER A 229 13.61 -8.27 -8.25
CA SER A 229 12.16 -8.04 -8.26
C SER A 229 11.75 -7.03 -9.33
N MET A 230 12.53 -5.96 -9.51
CA MET A 230 12.31 -4.97 -10.58
C MET A 230 12.40 -5.62 -11.97
N MET A 231 13.45 -6.42 -12.20
CA MET A 231 13.62 -7.18 -13.43
C MET A 231 12.50 -8.18 -13.64
N ALA A 232 12.02 -8.85 -12.59
CA ALA A 232 10.90 -9.77 -12.69
C ALA A 232 9.61 -9.04 -13.09
N ILE A 233 9.31 -7.88 -12.51
CA ILE A 233 8.14 -7.07 -12.90
C ILE A 233 8.25 -6.66 -14.37
N LEU A 234 9.37 -6.06 -14.78
CA LEU A 234 9.56 -5.63 -16.17
C LEU A 234 9.47 -6.80 -17.15
N LEU A 235 10.04 -7.94 -16.79
CA LEU A 235 9.95 -9.17 -17.59
C LEU A 235 8.52 -9.68 -17.66
N THR A 236 7.79 -9.69 -16.54
CA THR A 236 6.37 -10.10 -16.52
C THR A 236 5.52 -9.17 -17.38
N VAL A 237 5.67 -7.85 -17.24
CA VAL A 237 4.95 -6.85 -18.03
C VAL A 237 5.25 -7.03 -19.51
N GLY A 238 6.53 -7.08 -19.89
CA GLY A 238 6.94 -7.20 -21.30
C GLY A 238 6.56 -8.54 -21.93
N LEU A 239 6.64 -9.66 -21.20
CA LEU A 239 6.19 -10.96 -21.73
C LEU A 239 4.66 -11.05 -21.80
N ALA A 240 3.95 -10.46 -20.85
CA ALA A 240 2.49 -10.44 -20.88
C ALA A 240 1.99 -9.66 -22.11
N ASP A 241 2.56 -8.48 -22.36
CA ASP A 241 2.29 -7.69 -23.56
C ASP A 241 2.66 -8.44 -24.85
N ALA A 242 3.86 -9.04 -24.91
CA ALA A 242 4.33 -9.76 -26.10
C ALA A 242 3.51 -11.03 -26.43
N PHE A 243 2.88 -11.66 -25.44
CA PHE A 243 2.05 -12.86 -25.61
C PHE A 243 0.55 -12.58 -25.61
N ASP A 244 0.13 -11.31 -25.56
CA ASP A 244 -1.28 -10.91 -25.49
C ASP A 244 -2.00 -11.54 -24.27
N VAL A 245 -1.35 -11.46 -23.11
CA VAL A 245 -1.84 -11.96 -21.82
C VAL A 245 -2.03 -10.78 -20.87
N SER A 246 -3.03 -10.87 -19.98
CA SER A 246 -3.31 -9.83 -18.98
C SER A 246 -2.10 -9.50 -18.08
N VAL A 247 -1.49 -8.34 -18.31
CA VAL A 247 -0.38 -7.78 -17.51
C VAL A 247 -0.74 -7.75 -16.02
N LEU A 248 -1.94 -7.26 -15.69
CA LEU A 248 -2.42 -7.16 -14.31
C LEU A 248 -2.49 -8.53 -13.64
N LEU A 249 -3.02 -9.54 -14.34
CA LEU A 249 -3.17 -10.87 -13.77
C LEU A 249 -1.81 -11.57 -13.61
N SER A 250 -0.93 -11.47 -14.60
CA SER A 250 0.41 -12.03 -14.53
C SER A 250 1.23 -11.44 -13.39
N CYS A 251 1.21 -10.12 -13.23
CA CYS A 251 1.88 -9.45 -12.12
C CYS A 251 1.23 -9.79 -10.76
N LEU A 252 -0.10 -9.92 -10.68
CA LEU A 252 -0.78 -10.36 -9.47
C LEU A 252 -0.29 -11.75 -9.02
N PHE A 253 -0.24 -12.72 -9.94
CA PHE A 253 0.19 -14.08 -9.63
C PHE A 253 1.70 -14.20 -9.40
N LEU A 254 2.52 -13.32 -9.98
CA LEU A 254 3.91 -13.14 -9.56
C LEU A 254 3.96 -12.77 -8.07
N GLY A 255 3.20 -11.76 -7.63
CA GLY A 255 3.11 -11.36 -6.22
C GLY A 255 2.62 -12.48 -5.29
N VAL A 256 1.56 -13.20 -5.69
CA VAL A 256 1.02 -14.36 -4.94
C VAL A 256 2.09 -15.43 -4.76
N THR A 257 2.84 -15.73 -5.82
CA THR A 257 3.88 -16.75 -5.80
C THR A 257 5.00 -16.38 -4.83
N LEU A 258 5.46 -15.13 -4.90
CA LEU A 258 6.49 -14.62 -3.99
C LEU A 258 6.03 -14.65 -2.53
N ALA A 259 4.81 -14.26 -2.24
CA ALA A 259 4.31 -14.23 -0.86
C ALA A 259 4.12 -15.60 -0.22
N ASN A 260 3.86 -16.65 -1.00
CA ASN A 260 3.52 -17.96 -0.47
C ASN A 260 4.66 -18.98 -0.54
N LEU A 261 5.60 -18.83 -1.48
CA LEU A 261 6.66 -19.80 -1.73
C LEU A 261 8.07 -19.32 -1.33
N THR A 262 8.22 -18.05 -0.94
CA THR A 262 9.49 -17.53 -0.39
C THR A 262 9.73 -18.07 1.02
N PRO A 263 10.94 -18.60 1.34
CA PRO A 263 11.28 -19.13 2.66
C PRO A 263 11.15 -18.10 3.79
N ASP A 264 11.66 -16.89 3.57
CA ASP A 264 11.55 -15.75 4.50
C ASP A 264 10.39 -14.84 4.09
N LYS A 265 9.21 -15.15 4.62
CA LYS A 265 7.91 -14.63 4.18
C LYS A 265 7.69 -13.12 4.39
N GLU A 266 8.55 -12.46 5.18
CA GLU A 266 8.29 -11.09 5.65
C GLU A 266 9.24 -10.03 5.07
N GLU A 267 10.41 -10.39 4.52
CA GLU A 267 11.40 -9.38 4.10
C GLU A 267 11.31 -8.91 2.64
N ILE A 268 11.02 -9.80 1.69
CA ILE A 268 11.17 -9.46 0.26
C ILE A 268 9.98 -8.67 -0.28
N GLY A 269 8.76 -8.97 0.19
CA GLY A 269 7.53 -8.36 -0.35
C GLY A 269 7.27 -6.93 0.12
N HIS A 270 7.80 -6.54 1.30
CA HIS A 270 7.55 -5.21 1.88
C HIS A 270 8.71 -4.25 1.59
N LYS A 271 9.96 -4.62 1.94
CA LYS A 271 11.11 -3.70 1.90
C LYS A 271 11.56 -3.31 0.48
N VAL A 272 11.27 -4.15 -0.52
CA VAL A 272 11.79 -3.93 -1.88
C VAL A 272 11.07 -2.82 -2.63
N PHE A 273 9.75 -2.67 -2.40
CA PHE A 273 8.91 -1.81 -3.22
C PHE A 273 8.67 -0.44 -2.59
N ASP A 274 8.72 -0.34 -1.26
CA ASP A 274 8.31 0.85 -0.51
C ASP A 274 9.06 2.14 -0.89
N ASN A 275 10.36 2.05 -1.24
CA ASN A 275 11.19 3.23 -1.51
C ASN A 275 10.86 3.96 -2.82
N PHE A 276 10.33 3.27 -3.84
CA PHE A 276 10.02 3.85 -5.16
C PHE A 276 8.53 3.98 -5.43
N GLU A 277 7.71 3.23 -4.67
CA GLU A 277 6.28 3.15 -4.86
C GLU A 277 5.60 4.53 -4.79
N TYR A 278 6.02 5.41 -3.88
CA TYR A 278 5.46 6.76 -3.79
C TYR A 278 5.68 7.59 -5.06
N ALA A 279 6.89 7.57 -5.63
CA ALA A 279 7.21 8.32 -6.84
C ALA A 279 6.45 7.75 -8.05
N ILE A 280 6.42 6.43 -8.17
CA ILE A 280 5.72 5.72 -9.25
C ILE A 280 4.21 5.99 -9.18
N PHE A 281 3.62 5.91 -7.99
CA PHE A 281 2.20 6.21 -7.77
C PHE A 281 1.89 7.66 -8.07
N SER A 282 2.77 8.59 -7.68
CA SER A 282 2.60 10.00 -8.01
C SER A 282 2.53 10.22 -9.51
N VAL A 283 3.39 9.56 -10.30
CA VAL A 283 3.31 9.64 -11.77
C VAL A 283 2.03 8.98 -12.27
N PHE A 284 1.76 7.74 -11.85
CA PHE A 284 0.58 6.99 -12.28
C PHE A 284 -0.73 7.76 -12.06
N PHE A 285 -0.97 8.27 -10.85
CA PHE A 285 -2.19 9.01 -10.53
C PHE A 285 -2.26 10.38 -11.21
N THR A 286 -1.12 11.04 -11.43
CA THR A 286 -1.10 12.31 -12.18
C THR A 286 -1.44 12.07 -13.65
N VAL A 287 -0.87 11.02 -14.26
CA VAL A 287 -1.19 10.65 -15.65
C VAL A 287 -2.64 10.19 -15.77
N ALA A 288 -3.14 9.39 -14.82
CA ALA A 288 -4.54 9.02 -14.78
C ALA A 288 -5.46 10.25 -14.76
N GLY A 289 -5.09 11.32 -14.04
CA GLY A 289 -5.81 12.60 -14.07
C GLY A 289 -5.73 13.33 -15.43
N MET A 290 -4.62 13.22 -16.15
CA MET A 290 -4.43 13.82 -17.47
C MET A 290 -5.23 13.11 -18.58
N GLU A 291 -5.52 11.82 -18.41
CA GLU A 291 -6.35 11.05 -19.32
C GLU A 291 -7.86 11.37 -19.19
N LEU A 292 -8.26 11.99 -18.08
CA LEU A 292 -9.66 12.36 -17.85
C LEU A 292 -10.06 13.51 -18.77
N ASP A 293 -11.13 13.28 -19.54
CA ASP A 293 -11.63 14.22 -20.52
C ASP A 293 -13.07 14.62 -20.22
N PHE A 294 -13.28 15.92 -19.97
CA PHE A 294 -14.59 16.50 -19.68
C PHE A 294 -15.52 16.53 -20.91
N ALA A 295 -15.01 16.28 -22.12
CA ALA A 295 -15.85 16.14 -23.31
C ALA A 295 -16.86 15.00 -23.16
N TYR A 296 -16.54 13.96 -22.38
CA TYR A 296 -17.43 12.84 -22.10
C TYR A 296 -18.49 13.14 -21.04
N LEU A 297 -18.34 14.23 -20.28
CA LEU A 297 -19.25 14.58 -19.18
C LEU A 297 -20.64 14.98 -19.68
N VAL A 298 -20.73 15.60 -20.86
CA VAL A 298 -21.99 16.14 -21.41
C VAL A 298 -22.83 15.06 -22.11
N PRO A 299 -22.28 14.22 -23.03
CA PRO A 299 -23.08 13.24 -23.78
C PRO A 299 -23.63 12.09 -22.95
N GLY A 300 -22.97 11.73 -21.84
CA GLY A 300 -23.35 10.61 -20.97
C GLY A 300 -23.62 10.98 -19.51
N GLY A 301 -23.60 12.27 -19.14
CA GLY A 301 -23.47 12.71 -17.75
C GLY A 301 -24.57 12.22 -16.80
N LEU A 302 -25.84 12.25 -17.22
CA LEU A 302 -26.94 11.80 -16.36
C LEU A 302 -26.89 10.28 -16.16
N LEU A 303 -26.62 9.53 -17.23
CA LEU A 303 -26.50 8.07 -17.18
C LEU A 303 -25.26 7.64 -16.36
N ALA A 304 -24.16 8.37 -16.48
CA ALA A 304 -22.95 8.18 -15.67
C ALA A 304 -23.18 8.47 -14.19
N LEU A 305 -23.87 9.57 -13.87
CA LEU A 305 -24.23 9.91 -12.49
C LEU A 305 -25.15 8.85 -11.89
N ALA A 306 -26.17 8.41 -12.64
CA ALA A 306 -27.05 7.32 -12.21
C ALA A 306 -26.26 6.03 -11.99
N THR A 307 -25.38 5.65 -12.93
CA THR A 307 -24.51 4.48 -12.83
C THR A 307 -23.63 4.56 -11.59
N PHE A 308 -23.01 5.71 -11.34
CA PHE A 308 -22.15 5.95 -10.19
C PHE A 308 -22.93 5.83 -8.86
N ILE A 309 -24.09 6.47 -8.74
CA ILE A 309 -24.92 6.43 -7.52
C ILE A 309 -25.41 5.00 -7.24
N LEU A 310 -25.92 4.32 -8.27
CA LEU A 310 -26.37 2.94 -8.16
C LEU A 310 -25.21 2.03 -7.77
N ARG A 311 -24.03 2.19 -8.40
CA ARG A 311 -22.82 1.46 -8.05
C ARG A 311 -22.42 1.65 -6.58
N VAL A 312 -22.34 2.90 -6.10
CA VAL A 312 -21.98 3.20 -4.70
C VAL A 312 -22.99 2.54 -3.74
N SER A 313 -24.28 2.67 -4.04
CA SER A 313 -25.35 2.06 -3.25
C SER A 313 -25.23 0.53 -3.25
N GLY A 314 -25.01 -0.07 -4.42
CA GLY A 314 -24.80 -1.50 -4.60
C GLY A 314 -23.63 -2.01 -3.79
N LYS A 315 -22.46 -1.35 -3.84
CA LYS A 315 -21.28 -1.73 -3.04
C LYS A 315 -21.53 -1.66 -1.54
N ILE A 316 -22.18 -0.59 -1.07
CA ILE A 316 -22.52 -0.44 0.35
C ILE A 316 -23.47 -1.55 0.79
N THR A 317 -24.54 -1.80 0.04
CA THR A 317 -25.53 -2.83 0.37
C THR A 317 -24.96 -4.25 0.27
N ALA A 318 -24.20 -4.55 -0.79
CA ALA A 318 -23.54 -5.83 -1.01
C ALA A 318 -22.56 -6.16 0.11
N ALA A 319 -21.65 -5.23 0.43
CA ALA A 319 -20.68 -5.42 1.49
C ALA A 319 -21.36 -5.53 2.86
N TRP A 320 -22.38 -4.72 3.15
CA TRP A 320 -23.10 -4.80 4.42
C TRP A 320 -23.80 -6.15 4.60
N LEU A 321 -24.49 -6.65 3.57
CA LEU A 321 -25.16 -7.96 3.59
C LEU A 321 -24.15 -9.10 3.70
N GLY A 322 -23.10 -9.08 2.88
CA GLY A 322 -22.04 -10.09 2.91
C GLY A 322 -21.35 -10.14 4.27
N MET A 323 -21.02 -8.99 4.86
CA MET A 323 -20.41 -8.92 6.19
C MET A 323 -21.37 -9.28 7.32
N LYS A 324 -22.67 -9.04 7.16
CA LYS A 324 -23.69 -9.50 8.12
C LYS A 324 -23.76 -11.02 8.16
N LEU A 325 -23.81 -11.68 7.01
CA LEU A 325 -23.83 -13.14 6.89
C LEU A 325 -22.48 -13.79 7.28
N ALA A 326 -21.38 -13.07 7.07
CA ALA A 326 -20.07 -13.50 7.55
C ALA A 326 -19.87 -13.32 9.07
N HIS A 327 -20.86 -12.80 9.80
CA HIS A 327 -20.75 -12.44 11.22
C HIS A 327 -19.56 -11.49 11.53
N ALA A 328 -19.23 -10.60 10.60
CA ALA A 328 -18.15 -9.64 10.79
C ALA A 328 -18.56 -8.57 11.83
N THR A 329 -17.54 -7.98 12.48
CA THR A 329 -17.71 -6.90 13.45
C THR A 329 -18.39 -5.68 12.81
N ALA A 330 -19.04 -4.84 13.62
CA ALA A 330 -19.72 -3.64 13.13
C ALA A 330 -18.77 -2.71 12.34
N ARG A 331 -17.51 -2.59 12.81
CA ARG A 331 -16.46 -1.80 12.15
C ARG A 331 -16.22 -2.27 10.71
N VAL A 332 -16.10 -3.59 10.50
CA VAL A 332 -15.93 -4.16 9.16
C VAL A 332 -17.22 -4.07 8.35
N ARG A 333 -18.37 -4.37 8.97
CA ARG A 333 -19.66 -4.43 8.28
C ARG A 333 -20.11 -3.11 7.67
N TYR A 334 -19.93 -1.99 8.38
CA TYR A 334 -20.42 -0.69 7.91
C TYR A 334 -19.45 0.03 6.97
N TRP A 335 -18.15 -0.16 7.15
CA TRP A 335 -17.14 0.64 6.45
C TRP A 335 -16.52 -0.05 5.24
N LEU A 336 -16.70 -1.37 5.07
CA LEU A 336 -16.05 -2.10 3.97
C LEU A 336 -16.61 -1.67 2.60
N GLY A 337 -17.92 -1.53 2.47
CA GLY A 337 -18.56 -1.07 1.23
C GLY A 337 -18.10 0.33 0.77
N PRO A 338 -18.17 1.36 1.63
CA PRO A 338 -17.63 2.69 1.31
C PRO A 338 -16.16 2.68 0.90
N ALA A 339 -15.34 1.77 1.46
CA ALA A 339 -13.93 1.66 1.11
C ALA A 339 -13.65 1.06 -0.27
N LEU A 340 -14.64 0.39 -0.88
CA LEU A 340 -14.54 -0.25 -2.18
C LEU A 340 -15.04 0.65 -3.32
N VAL A 341 -15.39 1.91 -3.05
CA VAL A 341 -15.88 2.86 -4.07
C VAL A 341 -14.83 3.27 -5.13
N PRO A 342 -13.52 3.42 -4.84
CA PRO A 342 -12.54 3.78 -5.87
C PRO A 342 -12.63 2.91 -7.14
N GLN A 343 -12.43 3.50 -8.31
CA GLN A 343 -12.46 2.82 -9.62
C GLN A 343 -11.41 3.48 -10.52
N ALA A 344 -10.59 2.69 -11.22
CA ALA A 344 -9.43 3.20 -11.96
C ALA A 344 -9.12 2.31 -13.18
N GLY A 345 -7.82 2.03 -13.44
CA GLY A 345 -7.29 1.37 -14.63
C GLY A 345 -7.98 0.09 -15.09
N LEU A 346 -8.48 -0.78 -14.18
CA LEU A 346 -9.22 -1.98 -14.61
C LEU A 346 -10.48 -1.62 -15.43
N ALA A 347 -11.23 -0.60 -15.02
CA ALA A 347 -12.43 -0.20 -15.74
C ALA A 347 -12.08 0.41 -17.10
N VAL A 348 -10.98 1.16 -17.18
CA VAL A 348 -10.47 1.72 -18.45
C VAL A 348 -10.07 0.60 -19.41
N GLY A 349 -9.37 -0.44 -18.92
CA GLY A 349 -9.02 -1.62 -19.73
C GLY A 349 -10.25 -2.35 -20.29
N LEU A 350 -11.29 -2.56 -19.48
CA LEU A 350 -12.54 -3.19 -19.94
C LEU A 350 -13.33 -2.31 -20.94
N VAL A 351 -13.15 -0.98 -20.91
CA VAL A 351 -13.71 -0.08 -21.92
C VAL A 351 -13.04 -0.26 -23.28
N LEU A 352 -11.71 -0.44 -23.29
CA LEU A 352 -10.97 -0.67 -24.53
C LEU A 352 -11.45 -1.95 -25.24
N LEU A 353 -11.70 -3.01 -24.48
CA LEU A 353 -12.22 -4.29 -25.01
C LEU A 353 -13.52 -4.12 -25.80
N VAL A 354 -14.48 -3.34 -25.27
CA VAL A 354 -15.75 -3.05 -25.98
C VAL A 354 -15.53 -2.07 -27.14
N SER A 355 -14.56 -1.16 -27.00
CA SER A 355 -14.25 -0.15 -28.02
C SER A 355 -13.62 -0.78 -29.27
N GLU A 356 -12.90 -1.88 -29.12
CA GLU A 356 -12.28 -2.63 -30.21
C GLU A 356 -13.24 -3.59 -30.92
N ASP A 357 -14.29 -4.08 -30.25
CA ASP A 357 -15.24 -5.05 -30.81
C ASP A 357 -16.28 -4.39 -31.76
N PRO A 358 -16.23 -4.64 -33.09
CA PRO A 358 -17.06 -3.96 -34.09
C PRO A 358 -18.56 -4.11 -33.87
N VAL A 359 -18.98 -5.18 -33.19
CA VAL A 359 -20.39 -5.51 -32.95
C VAL A 359 -21.08 -4.43 -32.11
N PHE A 360 -20.34 -3.71 -31.28
CA PHE A 360 -20.87 -2.69 -30.37
C PHE A 360 -20.90 -1.28 -30.95
N GLY A 361 -20.65 -1.12 -32.27
CA GLY A 361 -20.41 0.16 -32.95
C GLY A 361 -21.26 1.35 -32.49
N GLU A 362 -22.59 1.19 -32.42
CA GLU A 362 -23.53 2.26 -32.06
C GLU A 362 -23.47 2.67 -30.57
N MET A 363 -23.10 1.75 -29.69
CA MET A 363 -23.10 1.95 -28.23
C MET A 363 -21.72 2.21 -27.63
N ARG A 364 -20.63 2.05 -28.40
CA ARG A 364 -19.25 2.30 -27.94
C ARG A 364 -19.04 3.70 -27.37
N SER A 365 -19.48 4.73 -28.09
CA SER A 365 -19.26 6.13 -27.71
C SER A 365 -19.97 6.46 -26.40
N LEU A 366 -21.21 6.02 -26.25
CA LEU A 366 -21.99 6.22 -25.03
C LEU A 366 -21.44 5.38 -23.87
N PHE A 367 -21.08 4.12 -24.10
CA PHE A 367 -20.47 3.26 -23.09
C PHE A 367 -19.17 3.87 -22.54
N LEU A 368 -18.26 4.27 -23.43
CA LEU A 368 -17.02 4.94 -23.08
C LEU A 368 -17.31 6.22 -22.29
N ALA A 369 -18.23 7.07 -22.77
CA ALA A 369 -18.55 8.32 -22.09
C ALA A 369 -19.09 8.10 -20.67
N VAL A 370 -19.98 7.13 -20.50
CA VAL A 370 -20.61 6.81 -19.22
C VAL A 370 -19.60 6.22 -18.24
N VAL A 371 -18.79 5.25 -18.69
CA VAL A 371 -17.81 4.59 -17.82
C VAL A 371 -16.71 5.57 -17.41
N LEU A 372 -16.11 6.30 -18.35
CA LEU A 372 -15.04 7.26 -18.03
C LEU A 372 -15.54 8.38 -17.11
N THR A 373 -16.77 8.86 -17.31
CA THR A 373 -17.39 9.83 -16.40
C THR A 373 -17.65 9.23 -15.01
N SER A 374 -18.11 7.98 -14.93
CA SER A 374 -18.28 7.28 -13.65
C SER A 374 -16.94 7.04 -12.94
N VAL A 375 -15.87 6.73 -13.69
CA VAL A 375 -14.51 6.58 -13.17
C VAL A 375 -14.00 7.91 -12.62
N LEU A 376 -14.17 9.02 -13.36
CA LEU A 376 -13.86 10.37 -12.87
C LEU A 376 -14.54 10.68 -11.53
N LEU A 377 -15.84 10.39 -11.40
CA LEU A 377 -16.58 10.58 -10.15
C LEU A 377 -16.03 9.69 -9.03
N ALA A 378 -15.70 8.44 -9.34
CA ALA A 378 -15.13 7.49 -8.39
C ALA A 378 -13.70 7.84 -7.94
N GLU A 379 -12.89 8.46 -8.79
CA GLU A 379 -11.55 8.91 -8.45
C GLU A 379 -11.56 10.16 -7.55
N ILE A 380 -12.61 10.98 -7.63
CA ILE A 380 -12.77 12.14 -6.73
C ILE A 380 -13.37 11.71 -5.39
N VAL A 381 -14.46 10.94 -5.42
CA VAL A 381 -15.22 10.58 -4.21
C VAL A 381 -14.63 9.36 -3.50
N GLY A 382 -14.12 8.39 -4.25
CA GLY A 382 -13.63 7.12 -3.75
C GLY A 382 -12.51 7.25 -2.73
N PRO A 383 -11.39 7.94 -3.02
CA PRO A 383 -10.29 8.06 -2.06
C PRO A 383 -10.73 8.69 -0.73
N VAL A 384 -11.65 9.66 -0.77
CA VAL A 384 -12.19 10.31 0.43
C VAL A 384 -13.01 9.32 1.26
N LEU A 385 -13.90 8.54 0.64
CA LEU A 385 -14.69 7.53 1.32
C LEU A 385 -13.83 6.40 1.90
N THR A 386 -12.81 5.96 1.16
CA THR A 386 -11.87 4.94 1.63
C THR A 386 -11.05 5.43 2.81
N LYS A 387 -10.49 6.64 2.76
CA LYS A 387 -9.78 7.24 3.90
C LYS A 387 -10.69 7.35 5.13
N LEU A 388 -11.92 7.84 4.94
CA LEU A 388 -12.91 7.91 6.02
C LEU A 388 -13.21 6.53 6.62
N ALA A 389 -13.41 5.52 5.77
CA ALA A 389 -13.70 4.16 6.19
C ALA A 389 -12.54 3.54 6.98
N ILE A 390 -11.30 3.72 6.54
CA ILE A 390 -10.10 3.28 7.28
C ILE A 390 -10.06 3.93 8.67
N MET A 391 -10.20 5.25 8.74
CA MET A 391 -10.17 5.97 10.03
C MET A 391 -11.32 5.56 10.95
N LYS A 392 -12.54 5.42 10.41
CA LYS A 392 -13.74 5.07 11.20
C LYS A 392 -13.84 3.59 11.57
N SER A 393 -13.17 2.70 10.82
CA SER A 393 -12.96 1.31 11.24
C SER A 393 -12.06 1.23 12.48
N GLY A 394 -11.30 2.29 12.77
CA GLY A 394 -10.31 2.35 13.84
C GLY A 394 -9.02 1.64 13.50
N ASP A 395 -8.74 1.29 12.24
CA ASP A 395 -7.49 0.67 11.82
C ASP A 395 -6.43 1.68 11.36
N GLY A 396 -6.79 2.96 11.15
CA GLY A 396 -5.83 4.02 10.81
C GLY A 396 -4.85 4.33 11.95
N GLY A 397 -3.59 4.60 11.60
CA GLY A 397 -2.51 4.92 12.54
C GLY A 397 -2.03 3.74 13.42
N LYS A 398 -2.44 2.51 13.08
CA LYS A 398 -2.07 1.30 13.82
C LYS A 398 -0.84 0.58 13.28
N ASP A 399 -0.40 0.93 12.09
CA ASP A 399 0.88 0.49 11.56
C ASP A 399 1.97 1.35 12.21
N ARG A 400 2.33 0.98 13.45
CA ARG A 400 3.37 1.68 14.20
C ARG A 400 4.72 1.22 13.62
N PRO A 401 5.60 2.14 13.16
CA PRO A 401 7.02 1.84 12.99
C PRO A 401 7.53 1.07 14.21
N ARG A 402 8.44 0.12 13.98
CA ARG A 402 8.99 -0.69 15.06
C ARG A 402 9.54 0.24 16.14
N VAL A 403 9.32 -0.15 17.38
CA VAL A 403 9.66 0.63 18.56
C VAL A 403 11.17 0.94 18.59
N LEU A 404 12.02 0.07 18.04
CA LEU A 404 13.47 0.25 17.97
C LEU A 404 14.03 0.75 16.63
N ASP A 405 13.19 1.20 15.68
CA ASP A 405 13.64 1.74 14.37
C ASP A 405 14.61 2.93 14.47
N PHE A 406 14.67 3.59 15.64
CA PHE A 406 15.61 4.68 15.89
C PHE A 406 17.06 4.21 16.07
N LEU A 407 17.29 2.91 16.38
CA LEU A 407 18.58 2.35 16.75
C LEU A 407 19.17 1.51 15.60
N ALA A 408 19.89 2.18 14.71
CA ALA A 408 20.67 1.52 13.66
C ALA A 408 21.91 0.80 14.23
N GLU A 409 22.45 -0.19 13.51
CA GLU A 409 23.67 -0.89 13.91
C GLU A 409 24.84 0.08 14.14
N GLU A 410 24.98 1.12 13.29
CA GLU A 410 26.05 2.11 13.44
C GLU A 410 25.90 2.96 14.71
N CYS A 411 24.70 3.02 15.29
CA CYS A 411 24.42 3.71 16.54
C CYS A 411 24.64 2.82 17.78
N ILE A 412 25.26 1.64 17.62
CA ILE A 412 25.52 0.70 18.71
C ILE A 412 27.03 0.54 18.91
N THR A 413 27.48 0.63 20.17
CA THR A 413 28.84 0.27 20.58
C THR A 413 28.82 -0.84 21.61
N THR A 414 29.70 -1.84 21.46
CA THR A 414 29.89 -2.93 22.44
C THR A 414 31.07 -2.71 23.39
N ASP A 415 31.68 -1.53 23.30
CA ASP A 415 32.85 -1.12 24.08
C ASP A 415 32.64 0.26 24.69
N LEU A 416 31.47 0.48 25.31
CA LEU A 416 31.15 1.74 25.96
C LEU A 416 32.03 1.91 27.20
N LYS A 417 32.87 2.95 27.19
CA LYS A 417 33.84 3.23 28.26
C LYS A 417 33.53 4.53 28.98
N GLY A 418 34.19 4.77 30.10
CA GLY A 418 34.13 6.04 30.82
C GLY A 418 33.80 5.86 32.29
N PRO A 419 34.53 6.50 33.22
CA PRO A 419 34.30 6.34 34.65
C PRO A 419 32.97 6.95 35.11
N THR A 420 32.39 7.88 34.35
CA THR A 420 31.16 8.60 34.76
C THR A 420 30.01 8.42 33.77
N LYS A 421 28.78 8.62 34.26
CA LYS A 421 27.57 8.72 33.41
C LYS A 421 27.72 9.76 32.31
N GLU A 422 28.39 10.87 32.62
CA GLU A 422 28.60 11.97 31.70
C GLU A 422 29.48 11.56 30.51
N ASP A 423 30.53 10.78 30.77
CA ASP A 423 31.41 10.25 29.71
C ASP A 423 30.67 9.28 28.78
N ALA A 424 29.81 8.43 29.35
CA ALA A 424 28.97 7.51 28.59
C ALA A 424 27.94 8.26 27.72
N ILE A 425 27.27 9.27 28.27
CA ILE A 425 26.31 10.11 27.53
C ILE A 425 27.00 10.82 26.37
N ARG A 426 28.20 11.38 26.59
CA ARG A 426 28.97 12.04 25.52
C ARG A 426 29.32 11.08 24.40
N GLN A 427 29.85 9.90 24.71
CA GLN A 427 30.19 8.90 23.69
C GLN A 427 28.98 8.45 22.88
N LEU A 428 27.85 8.21 23.54
CA LEU A 428 26.62 7.82 22.84
C LEU A 428 26.05 8.96 22.00
N LEU A 429 26.15 10.21 22.47
CA LEU A 429 25.74 11.35 21.68
C LEU A 429 26.63 11.53 20.45
N ASP A 430 27.95 11.38 20.61
CA ASP A 430 28.90 11.44 19.48
C ASP A 430 28.57 10.36 18.44
N LEU A 431 28.24 9.15 18.91
CA LEU A 431 27.81 8.05 18.06
C LEU A 431 26.51 8.39 17.32
N ALA A 432 25.49 8.88 18.04
CA ALA A 432 24.20 9.27 17.45
C ALA A 432 24.32 10.42 16.43
N LEU A 433 25.18 11.41 16.69
CA LEU A 433 25.43 12.53 15.79
C LEU A 433 26.23 12.11 14.56
N SER A 434 27.18 11.16 14.70
CA SER A 434 27.98 10.65 13.59
C SER A 434 27.15 9.93 12.52
N ALA A 435 25.98 9.40 12.89
CA ALA A 435 25.02 8.79 11.97
C ALA A 435 24.24 9.81 11.10
N GLY A 436 24.47 11.13 11.27
CA GLY A 436 24.00 12.17 10.35
C GLY A 436 22.51 12.51 10.46
N ARG A 437 21.81 12.13 11.54
CA ARG A 437 20.35 12.30 11.69
C ARG A 437 19.91 13.61 12.39
N LEU A 438 20.83 14.41 12.94
CA LEU A 438 20.53 15.68 13.60
C LEU A 438 21.55 16.76 13.25
N SER A 439 21.05 17.95 12.92
CA SER A 439 21.83 19.19 12.79
C SER A 439 21.61 20.08 14.01
N LEU A 440 21.96 19.59 15.20
CA LEU A 440 21.79 20.30 16.46
C LEU A 440 23.14 20.52 17.15
N ASP A 441 23.21 21.59 17.95
CA ASP A 441 24.42 21.90 18.71
C ASP A 441 24.66 20.83 19.78
N ARG A 442 25.81 20.17 19.68
CA ARG A 442 26.24 19.08 20.55
C ARG A 442 26.26 19.49 22.01
N GLU A 443 26.79 20.68 22.31
CA GLU A 443 26.98 21.12 23.70
C GLU A 443 25.63 21.45 24.37
N ASP A 444 24.68 22.03 23.62
CA ASP A 444 23.31 22.25 24.10
C ASP A 444 22.60 20.92 24.43
N LEU A 445 22.75 19.91 23.57
CA LEU A 445 22.17 18.58 23.80
C LEU A 445 22.74 17.91 25.05
N ILE A 446 24.06 17.94 25.24
CA ILE A 446 24.70 17.41 26.44
C ILE A 446 24.14 18.10 27.69
N ALA A 447 24.08 19.43 27.68
CA ALA A 447 23.57 20.20 28.81
C ALA A 447 22.13 19.82 29.17
N ARG A 448 21.27 19.62 28.15
CA ARG A 448 19.87 19.19 28.35
C ARG A 448 19.73 17.78 28.90
N ILE A 449 20.48 16.81 28.36
CA ILE A 449 20.46 15.42 28.85
C ILE A 449 20.93 15.36 30.30
N LEU A 450 22.02 16.06 30.63
CA LEU A 450 22.56 16.07 31.99
C LEU A 450 21.67 16.82 32.98
N ALA A 451 21.00 17.90 32.55
CA ALA A 451 20.01 18.57 33.37
C ALA A 451 18.86 17.61 33.74
N ARG A 452 18.36 16.85 32.75
CA ARG A 452 17.31 15.85 32.96
C ARG A 452 17.74 14.70 33.87
N GLU A 453 18.98 14.25 33.77
CA GLU A 453 19.56 13.19 34.62
C GLU A 453 19.71 13.65 36.09
N ARG A 454 20.00 14.94 36.32
CA ARG A 454 20.12 15.51 37.68
C ARG A 454 18.78 15.65 38.39
N GLU A 455 17.68 15.86 37.66
CA GLU A 455 16.33 15.91 38.23
C GLU A 455 15.90 14.54 38.75
N SER A 456 16.19 13.48 38.00
CA SER A 456 15.90 12.10 38.37
C SER A 456 16.78 11.15 37.58
N SER A 457 17.45 10.23 38.29
CA SER A 457 18.33 9.22 37.70
C SER A 457 17.60 8.38 36.66
N THR A 458 18.22 8.15 35.50
CA THR A 458 17.69 7.27 34.45
C THR A 458 18.21 5.84 34.54
N CYS A 459 18.92 5.51 35.62
CA CYS A 459 19.23 4.13 35.98
C CYS A 459 17.94 3.41 36.41
N LEU A 460 17.51 2.41 35.65
CA LEU A 460 16.27 1.68 35.92
C LEU A 460 16.50 0.36 36.67
N GLY A 461 17.76 -0.01 36.92
CA GLY A 461 18.14 -1.31 37.44
C GLY A 461 18.17 -2.38 36.35
N MET A 462 18.34 -3.65 36.73
CA MET A 462 18.49 -4.79 35.84
C MET A 462 19.66 -4.65 34.83
N GLY A 463 20.61 -3.76 35.10
CA GLY A 463 21.71 -3.43 34.22
C GLY A 463 21.39 -2.44 33.09
N LEU A 464 20.25 -1.72 33.15
CA LEU A 464 19.81 -0.75 32.13
C LEU A 464 19.80 0.70 32.64
N ALA A 465 20.34 1.61 31.84
CA ALA A 465 20.16 3.05 31.98
C ALA A 465 19.63 3.67 30.68
N LEU A 466 18.70 4.63 30.79
CA LEU A 466 18.05 5.27 29.64
C LEU A 466 18.17 6.82 29.68
N PRO A 467 19.39 7.40 29.55
CA PRO A 467 19.53 8.84 29.44
C PRO A 467 18.69 9.38 28.28
N HIS A 468 17.90 10.43 28.51
CA HIS A 468 17.01 10.94 27.49
C HIS A 468 16.79 12.44 27.59
N ALA A 469 16.46 13.05 26.45
CA ALA A 469 16.08 14.46 26.39
C ALA A 469 15.03 14.70 25.28
N ARG A 470 14.27 15.79 25.44
CA ARG A 470 13.40 16.30 24.38
C ARG A 470 14.13 17.33 23.54
N VAL A 471 13.96 17.26 22.22
CA VAL A 471 14.55 18.21 21.26
C VAL A 471 13.47 19.03 20.57
N ASP A 472 13.81 20.27 20.25
CA ASP A 472 12.86 21.26 19.73
C ASP A 472 12.52 21.01 18.25
N GLU A 473 13.42 20.36 17.51
CA GLU A 473 13.30 20.05 16.08
C GLU A 473 13.70 18.59 15.79
N GLY A 474 13.15 18.01 14.72
CA GLY A 474 13.42 16.64 14.26
C GLY A 474 12.16 15.90 13.82
N GLU A 475 12.26 15.11 12.75
CA GLU A 475 11.14 14.30 12.23
C GLU A 475 11.10 12.88 12.82
N PHE A 476 12.19 12.43 13.45
CA PHE A 476 12.36 11.06 13.94
C PHE A 476 13.02 11.03 15.32
N LEU A 477 12.82 9.93 16.06
CA LEU A 477 13.60 9.66 17.27
C LEU A 477 15.05 9.35 16.88
N VAL A 478 15.98 9.80 17.71
CA VAL A 478 17.41 9.57 17.50
C VAL A 478 17.99 9.02 18.78
N GLY A 479 18.84 8.00 18.66
CA GLY A 479 19.44 7.40 19.83
C GLY A 479 20.64 6.55 19.48
N ALA A 480 21.34 6.17 20.54
CA ALA A 480 22.51 5.31 20.47
C ALA A 480 22.52 4.39 21.69
N MET A 481 23.09 3.21 21.52
CA MET A 481 23.19 2.21 22.56
C MET A 481 24.64 1.84 22.80
N GLY A 482 25.00 1.68 24.07
CA GLY A 482 26.31 1.23 24.47
C GLY A 482 26.22 0.08 25.44
N ILE A 483 27.01 -0.97 25.17
CA ILE A 483 27.22 -2.08 26.09
C ILE A 483 28.57 -1.92 26.77
N ASN A 484 28.57 -2.01 28.09
CA ASN A 484 29.74 -2.20 28.91
C ASN A 484 29.69 -3.61 29.51
N ARG A 485 30.60 -4.48 29.06
CA ARG A 485 30.61 -5.90 29.44
C ARG A 485 31.04 -6.12 30.89
N ASP A 486 31.87 -5.23 31.43
CA ASP A 486 32.32 -5.30 32.83
C ASP A 486 31.28 -4.73 33.79
N GLY A 487 30.41 -3.85 33.30
CA GLY A 487 29.38 -3.16 34.04
C GLY A 487 29.91 -1.89 34.73
N PHE A 488 29.14 -0.81 34.66
CA PHE A 488 29.43 0.42 35.39
C PHE A 488 28.92 0.34 36.82
N ASP A 489 29.76 0.72 37.78
CA ASP A 489 29.40 0.87 39.19
C ASP A 489 28.71 2.22 39.42
N TRP A 490 27.48 2.34 38.92
CA TRP A 490 26.63 3.51 39.11
C TRP A 490 25.54 3.22 40.14
N ALA A 491 25.10 4.25 40.86
CA ALA A 491 23.97 4.12 41.77
C ALA A 491 22.70 3.68 40.99
N THR A 492 22.13 2.54 41.38
CA THR A 492 20.95 1.92 40.78
C THR A 492 19.94 1.54 41.87
N PRO A 493 18.64 1.43 41.56
CA PRO A 493 17.61 1.04 42.53
C PRO A 493 17.77 -0.40 43.08
N ASP A 494 18.49 -1.27 42.36
CA ASP A 494 18.66 -2.69 42.68
C ASP A 494 20.11 -3.07 43.06
N ASP A 495 20.98 -2.08 43.24
CA ASP A 495 22.40 -2.24 43.55
C ASP A 495 23.16 -3.15 42.56
N ARG A 496 22.72 -3.20 41.30
CA ARG A 496 23.38 -3.96 40.22
C ARG A 496 24.15 -3.04 39.28
N PRO A 497 25.26 -3.52 38.69
CA PRO A 497 26.03 -2.74 37.73
C PRO A 497 25.24 -2.50 36.43
N ILE A 498 25.46 -1.34 35.81
CA ILE A 498 24.85 -0.97 34.52
C ILE A 498 25.69 -1.53 33.36
N HIS A 499 25.11 -2.44 32.59
CA HIS A 499 25.76 -3.02 31.41
C HIS A 499 25.29 -2.40 30.10
N CYS A 500 24.09 -1.84 30.09
CA CYS A 500 23.43 -1.35 28.89
C CYS A 500 22.96 0.09 29.11
N VAL A 501 23.39 0.99 28.23
CA VAL A 501 22.99 2.39 28.24
C VAL A 501 22.37 2.73 26.90
N VAL A 502 21.14 3.23 26.88
CA VAL A 502 20.47 3.67 25.65
C VAL A 502 20.15 5.15 25.76
N LEU A 503 20.86 5.96 24.98
CA LEU A 503 20.57 7.38 24.84
C LEU A 503 19.39 7.57 23.89
N LEU A 504 18.38 8.35 24.31
CA LEU A 504 17.20 8.64 23.50
C LEU A 504 16.90 10.14 23.42
N LEU A 505 16.88 10.67 22.20
CA LEU A 505 16.45 12.03 21.86
C LEU A 505 15.09 11.96 21.16
N THR A 506 14.11 12.67 21.71
CA THR A 506 12.74 12.64 21.19
C THR A 506 12.27 14.04 20.80
N PRO A 507 11.84 14.26 19.55
CA PRO A 507 11.16 15.47 19.14
C PRO A 507 9.92 15.79 20.01
N ARG A 508 9.71 17.06 20.35
CA ARG A 508 8.58 17.49 21.21
C ARG A 508 7.20 17.15 20.65
N ASN A 509 7.07 16.97 19.34
CA ASN A 509 5.83 16.58 18.67
C ASN A 509 5.51 15.07 18.76
N MET A 510 6.37 14.24 19.39
CA MET A 510 6.20 12.78 19.50
C MET A 510 6.27 12.24 20.95
N PRO A 511 5.47 12.75 21.91
CA PRO A 511 5.56 12.33 23.31
C PRO A 511 5.11 10.88 23.55
N GLU A 512 4.17 10.35 22.77
CA GLU A 512 3.68 8.97 22.91
C GLU A 512 4.76 7.96 22.52
N ARG A 513 5.44 8.20 21.39
CA ARG A 513 6.57 7.40 20.92
C ARG A 513 7.68 7.27 21.95
N HIS A 514 7.97 8.34 22.67
CA HIS A 514 8.97 8.32 23.74
C HIS A 514 8.67 7.23 24.77
N LEU A 515 7.40 7.15 25.22
CA LEU A 515 6.99 6.17 26.21
C LEU A 515 6.97 4.75 25.64
N GLU A 516 6.54 4.58 24.39
CA GLU A 516 6.58 3.29 23.68
C GLU A 516 8.00 2.73 23.64
N VAL A 517 8.99 3.55 23.22
CA VAL A 517 10.41 3.16 23.19
C VAL A 517 10.93 2.75 24.55
N LEU A 518 10.69 3.55 25.57
CA LEU A 518 11.13 3.24 26.92
C LEU A 518 10.52 1.92 27.41
N SER A 519 9.22 1.70 27.17
CA SER A 519 8.53 0.48 27.61
C SER A 519 9.07 -0.78 26.93
N SER A 520 9.35 -0.74 25.63
CA SER A 520 9.89 -1.88 24.89
C SER A 520 11.33 -2.19 25.31
N LEU A 521 12.19 -1.18 25.49
CA LEU A 521 13.56 -1.40 25.98
C LEU A 521 13.57 -2.04 27.37
N VAL A 522 12.68 -1.59 28.27
CA VAL A 522 12.51 -2.19 29.59
C VAL A 522 11.93 -3.61 29.47
N GLY A 523 11.00 -3.86 28.55
CA GLY A 523 10.44 -5.18 28.28
C GLY A 523 11.49 -6.18 27.79
N ILE A 524 12.30 -5.80 26.80
CA ILE A 524 13.34 -6.65 26.22
C ILE A 524 14.45 -6.95 27.22
N VAL A 525 14.96 -5.93 27.92
CA VAL A 525 16.07 -6.11 28.88
C VAL A 525 15.56 -6.71 30.20
N GLY A 526 14.34 -6.38 30.61
CA GLY A 526 13.75 -6.82 31.89
C GLY A 526 13.11 -8.20 31.83
N GLY A 527 12.43 -8.53 30.72
CA GLY A 527 11.52 -9.66 30.58
C GLY A 527 12.19 -11.02 30.49
N ASP A 528 13.23 -11.17 29.66
CA ASP A 528 13.94 -12.45 29.49
C ASP A 528 15.39 -12.37 29.99
N ARG A 529 15.69 -13.21 30.99
CA ARG A 529 17.04 -13.30 31.58
C ARG A 529 18.08 -13.81 30.58
N ALA A 530 17.74 -14.72 29.67
CA ALA A 530 18.66 -15.27 28.69
C ALA A 530 19.06 -14.20 27.66
N ILE A 531 18.07 -13.48 27.12
CA ILE A 531 18.29 -12.37 26.19
C ILE A 531 19.12 -11.27 26.86
N ARG A 532 18.76 -10.87 28.09
CA ARG A 532 19.55 -9.89 28.84
C ARG A 532 21.02 -10.30 28.98
N GLN A 533 21.28 -11.57 29.32
CA GLN A 533 22.67 -12.06 29.44
C GLN A 533 23.40 -12.07 28.10
N GLN A 534 22.73 -12.45 27.01
CA GLN A 534 23.30 -12.43 25.66
C GLN A 534 23.62 -10.99 25.23
N LEU A 535 22.71 -10.05 25.49
CA LEU A 535 22.88 -8.63 25.21
C LEU A 535 24.12 -8.05 25.93
N PHE A 536 24.27 -8.34 27.23
CA PHE A 536 25.38 -7.82 28.03
C PHE A 536 26.74 -8.40 27.66
N HIS A 537 26.76 -9.57 27.00
CA HIS A 537 27.99 -10.23 26.53
C HIS A 537 28.19 -10.12 25.02
N ALA A 538 27.34 -9.34 24.33
CA ALA A 538 27.44 -9.17 22.89
C ALA A 538 28.80 -8.56 22.52
N LYS A 539 29.48 -9.16 21.55
CA LYS A 539 30.82 -8.75 21.12
C LYS A 539 30.79 -7.75 19.97
N THR A 540 29.71 -7.75 19.19
CA THR A 540 29.58 -6.91 18.00
C THR A 540 28.26 -6.12 18.03
N PRO A 541 28.25 -4.90 17.47
CA PRO A 541 27.02 -4.13 17.23
C PRO A 541 25.95 -4.94 16.49
N ALA A 542 26.32 -5.67 15.43
CA ALA A 542 25.43 -6.59 14.71
C ALA A 542 24.68 -7.58 15.62
N HIS A 543 25.38 -8.20 16.57
CA HIS A 543 24.75 -9.18 17.47
C HIS A 543 23.76 -8.51 18.43
N VAL A 544 24.08 -7.31 18.92
CA VAL A 544 23.12 -6.50 19.70
C VAL A 544 21.90 -6.16 18.86
N TYR A 545 22.12 -5.68 17.63
CA TYR A 545 21.07 -5.31 16.70
C TYR A 545 20.11 -6.48 16.42
N GLU A 546 20.63 -7.67 16.11
CA GLU A 546 19.83 -8.87 15.89
C GLU A 546 19.00 -9.27 17.12
N LEU A 547 19.60 -9.26 18.32
CA LEU A 547 18.90 -9.63 19.55
C LEU A 547 17.72 -8.70 19.86
N LEU A 548 17.84 -7.41 19.54
CA LEU A 548 16.79 -6.43 19.75
C LEU A 548 15.65 -6.57 18.72
N HIS A 549 15.99 -6.78 17.45
CA HIS A 549 15.00 -6.82 16.37
C HIS A 549 14.24 -8.14 16.28
N VAL A 550 14.86 -9.28 16.62
CA VAL A 550 14.19 -10.60 16.64
C VAL A 550 13.09 -10.66 17.71
N ASN A 551 13.25 -9.94 18.83
CA ASN A 551 12.29 -9.96 19.93
C ASN A 551 11.12 -8.99 19.74
N GLU A 552 11.30 -7.90 19.00
CA GLU A 552 10.17 -7.06 18.57
C GLU A 552 9.17 -7.86 17.73
N ASP A 553 9.64 -8.73 16.84
CA ASP A 553 8.78 -9.59 16.02
C ASP A 553 7.99 -10.61 16.88
N ALA A 554 8.48 -10.94 18.09
CA ALA A 554 7.78 -11.79 19.05
C ALA A 554 6.73 -11.02 19.88
N GLU A 555 6.94 -9.73 20.17
CA GLU A 555 5.95 -8.88 20.86
C GLU A 555 4.78 -8.48 19.93
N ASP A 556 5.01 -8.33 18.63
CA ASP A 556 3.94 -8.09 17.62
C ASP A 556 2.95 -9.28 17.51
N PHE A 557 3.26 -10.41 18.18
CA PHE A 557 2.43 -11.61 18.26
C PHE A 557 1.43 -11.65 19.43
N ASN A 558 1.38 -10.63 20.30
CA ASN A 558 0.50 -10.65 21.48
C ASN A 558 -0.68 -9.66 21.42
N ALA A 559 -1.54 -9.84 20.42
CA ALA A 559 -2.85 -9.18 20.36
C ALA A 559 -3.96 -9.88 21.19
N TYR A 560 -3.60 -10.89 22.01
CA TYR A 560 -4.55 -11.80 22.68
C TYR A 560 -4.26 -12.06 24.17
N LEU A 561 -3.33 -11.34 24.79
CA LEU A 561 -3.17 -11.33 26.25
C LEU A 561 -3.58 -9.96 26.81
N ASP A 562 -4.88 -9.71 26.76
CA ASP A 562 -5.65 -8.96 27.75
C ASP A 562 -7.13 -9.14 27.36
N GLU A 563 -7.69 -10.23 27.91
CA GLU A 563 -9.10 -10.68 28.04
C GLU A 563 -10.10 -10.50 26.87
#